data_AF-A0A847AV04-F1
#
_entry.id   AF-A0A847AV04-F1
#
_cell.length_a   1.000
_cell.length_b   1.000
_cell.length_c   1.000
_cell.angle_alpha   90.00
_cell.angle_beta   90.00
_cell.angle_gamma   90.00
#
_symmetry.space_group_name_H-M   'P 1'
#
loop_
_entity.id
_entity.type
_entity.pdbx_description
1 polymer ?
#
loop_
_entity_poly.entity_id
_entity_poly.type
_entity_poly.pdbx_seq_one_letter_code
_entity_poly.pdbx_strand_id
1 'polypeptide(L)'
;MFGENVKITEKAKNYLIKKGKLQVVVEIPEHRLNGESVIVPIPEIFAKKPRNPERFQKVAVEGIDVFISNTLDLPTNDVVIDLDSFLGIKILNISGFKANE
;
A
#
# COMPACT_ATOMS: atom_id res chain seq x y z
N MET A 1 -3.79 5.54 -18.25
CA MET A 1 -2.91 6.52 -17.58
C MET A 1 -2.43 5.90 -16.27
N PHE A 2 -1.21 6.20 -15.82
CA PHE A 2 -0.62 5.59 -14.62
C PHE A 2 -1.33 6.12 -13.37
N GLY A 3 -2.14 5.28 -12.70
CA GLY A 3 -2.85 5.62 -11.47
C GLY A 3 -4.38 5.48 -11.53
N GLU A 4 -4.99 5.30 -12.71
CA GLU A 4 -6.46 5.15 -12.83
C GLU A 4 -7.01 3.88 -12.16
N ASN A 5 -6.14 2.88 -11.98
CA ASN A 5 -6.51 1.58 -11.46
C ASN A 5 -6.32 1.46 -9.93
N VAL A 6 -5.82 2.48 -9.24
CA VAL A 6 -5.65 2.44 -7.78
C VAL A 6 -6.91 2.95 -7.11
N LYS A 7 -7.54 2.10 -6.30
CA LYS A 7 -8.80 2.40 -5.61
C LYS A 7 -8.61 2.26 -4.10
N ILE A 8 -9.23 3.16 -3.34
CA ILE A 8 -9.31 3.07 -1.89
C ILE A 8 -10.79 2.89 -1.55
N THR A 9 -11.13 1.85 -0.79
CA THR A 9 -12.53 1.67 -0.38
C THR A 9 -12.94 2.73 0.63
N GLU A 10 -14.25 3.00 0.71
CA GLU A 10 -14.80 3.94 1.71
C GLU A 10 -14.39 3.59 3.14
N LYS A 11 -14.35 2.29 3.50
CA LYS A 11 -13.95 1.86 4.85
C LYS A 11 -12.47 2.18 5.13
N ALA A 12 -11.58 1.95 4.17
CA ALA A 12 -10.16 2.29 4.28
C ALA A 12 -9.93 3.79 4.33
N LYS A 13 -10.58 4.55 3.44
CA LYS A 13 -10.51 6.02 3.39
C LYS A 13 -10.96 6.64 4.71
N ASN A 14 -12.14 6.27 5.20
CA ASN A 14 -12.66 6.79 6.47
C ASN A 14 -11.75 6.45 7.66
N TYR A 15 -11.17 5.26 7.66
CA TYR A 15 -10.20 4.87 8.69
C TYR A 15 -8.93 5.72 8.65
N LEU A 16 -8.35 5.93 7.46
CA LEU A 16 -7.16 6.73 7.24
C LEU A 16 -7.38 8.20 7.64
N ILE A 17 -8.50 8.80 7.21
CA ILE A 17 -8.88 10.18 7.56
C ILE A 17 -9.08 10.31 9.08
N LYS A 18 -9.82 9.39 9.70
CA LYS A 18 -10.05 9.40 11.16
C LYS A 18 -8.74 9.31 11.96
N LYS A 19 -7.70 8.68 11.39
CA LYS A 19 -6.37 8.57 12.00
C LYS A 19 -5.42 9.73 11.63
N GLY A 20 -5.86 10.69 10.81
CA GLY A 20 -5.02 11.77 10.30
C GLY A 20 -3.91 11.28 9.36
N LYS A 21 -4.12 10.13 8.71
CA LYS A 21 -3.15 9.48 7.82
C LYS A 21 -3.55 9.72 6.37
N LEU A 22 -3.08 10.81 5.79
CA LEU A 22 -3.37 11.18 4.39
C LEU A 22 -2.31 10.66 3.40
N GLN A 23 -1.40 9.80 3.86
CA GLN A 23 -0.28 9.28 3.10
C GLN A 23 -0.13 7.79 3.41
N VAL A 24 -0.04 6.98 2.37
CA VAL A 24 0.17 5.53 2.46
C VAL A 24 1.29 5.11 1.52
N VAL A 25 2.06 4.10 1.94
CA VAL A 25 3.16 3.51 1.16
C VAL A 25 2.79 2.07 0.82
N VAL A 26 2.99 1.67 -0.43
CA VAL A 26 2.89 0.30 -0.93
C VAL A 26 4.28 -0.14 -1.37
N GLU A 27 4.85 -1.14 -0.70
CA GLU A 27 6.20 -1.66 -0.98
C GLU A 27 6.31 -3.14 -0.62
N ILE A 28 7.27 -3.85 -1.22
CA ILE A 28 7.71 -5.15 -0.69
C ILE A 28 8.60 -4.83 0.51
N PRO A 29 8.21 -5.22 1.73
CA PRO A 29 9.02 -4.95 2.91
C PRO A 29 10.26 -5.85 2.94
N GLU A 30 11.36 -5.28 3.39
CA GLU A 30 12.54 -6.03 3.76
C GLU A 30 12.44 -6.38 5.25
N HIS A 31 12.05 -7.62 5.55
CA HIS A 31 11.97 -8.10 6.93
C HIS A 31 13.34 -8.65 7.36
N ARG A 32 13.79 -8.27 8.55
CA ARG A 32 15.04 -8.81 9.13
C ARG A 32 14.71 -9.80 10.23
N LEU A 33 15.19 -11.03 10.08
CA LEU A 33 15.09 -12.08 11.08
C LEU A 33 16.51 -12.51 11.46
N ASN A 34 16.88 -12.37 12.73
CA ASN A 34 18.18 -12.80 13.28
C ASN A 34 19.43 -12.29 12.52
N GLY A 35 19.37 -11.09 11.95
CA GLY A 35 20.48 -10.50 11.21
C GLY A 35 20.55 -10.88 9.73
N GLU A 36 19.70 -11.82 9.29
CA GLU A 36 19.51 -12.15 7.89
C GLU A 36 18.30 -11.39 7.32
N SER A 37 18.42 -10.97 6.06
CA SER A 37 17.34 -10.29 5.34
C SER A 37 16.51 -11.32 4.59
N VAL A 38 15.21 -11.35 4.86
CA VAL A 38 14.25 -12.20 4.16
C VAL A 38 13.29 -11.30 3.40
N ILE A 39 13.25 -11.46 2.09
CA ILE A 39 12.31 -10.76 1.21
C ILE A 39 11.16 -11.69 0.92
N VAL A 40 9.98 -11.34 1.42
CA VAL A 40 8.73 -11.98 1.00
C VAL A 40 8.16 -11.10 -0.11
N PRO A 41 8.03 -11.59 -1.37
CA PRO A 41 7.64 -10.76 -2.52
C PRO A 41 6.13 -10.46 -2.55
N ILE A 42 5.56 -10.14 -1.40
CA ILE A 42 4.17 -9.77 -1.22
C ILE A 42 4.15 -8.27 -0.89
N PRO A 43 3.53 -7.43 -1.73
CA PRO A 43 3.37 -6.02 -1.43
C PRO A 43 2.55 -5.83 -0.15
N GLU A 44 3.07 -4.99 0.75
CA GLU A 44 2.38 -4.57 1.97
C GLU A 44 2.04 -3.07 1.89
N ILE A 45 1.07 -2.64 2.70
CA ILE A 45 0.65 -1.25 2.81
C ILE A 45 0.90 -0.67 4.21
N PHE A 46 1.46 0.53 4.26
CA PHE A 46 1.79 1.24 5.49
C PHE A 46 1.22 2.65 5.50
N ALA A 47 0.49 3.02 6.56
CA ALA A 47 -0.04 4.38 6.76
C ALA A 47 1.06 5.35 7.28
N LYS A 48 2.05 5.63 6.43
CA LYS A 48 3.22 6.47 6.71
C LYS A 48 3.60 7.31 5.49
N LYS A 49 4.38 8.36 5.73
CA LYS A 49 5.12 9.05 4.67
C LYS A 49 6.36 8.23 4.28
N PRO A 50 6.70 8.08 2.98
CA PRO A 50 7.97 7.46 2.60
C PRO A 50 9.15 8.31 3.10
N ARG A 51 10.22 7.64 3.55
CA ARG A 51 11.47 8.32 3.95
C ARG A 51 12.20 8.92 2.74
N ASN A 52 12.12 8.22 1.61
CA ASN A 52 12.79 8.53 0.34
C ASN A 52 11.74 8.60 -0.78
N PRO A 53 10.95 9.70 -0.88
CA PRO A 53 9.81 9.79 -1.80
C PRO A 53 10.16 9.56 -3.28
N GLU A 54 11.39 9.84 -3.69
CA GLU A 54 11.91 9.65 -5.04
C GLU A 54 11.95 8.18 -5.50
N ARG A 55 11.87 7.22 -4.56
CA ARG A 55 11.78 5.79 -4.86
C ARG A 55 10.36 5.31 -5.14
N PHE A 56 9.40 6.23 -5.17
CA PHE A 56 7.99 5.91 -5.29
C PHE A 56 7.35 6.72 -6.42
N GLN A 57 6.40 6.09 -7.10
CA GLN A 57 5.39 6.77 -7.89
C GLN A 57 4.28 7.24 -6.97
N LYS A 58 3.88 8.51 -7.07
CA LYS A 58 2.78 9.07 -6.29
C LYS A 58 1.49 9.07 -7.12
N VAL A 59 0.43 8.52 -6.55
CA VAL A 59 -0.94 8.58 -7.07
C VAL A 59 -1.82 9.27 -6.03
N ALA A 60 -2.53 10.32 -6.42
CA ALA A 60 -3.50 10.97 -5.55
C ALA A 60 -4.87 10.32 -5.76
N VAL A 61 -5.42 9.72 -4.71
CA VAL A 61 -6.74 9.06 -4.72
C VAL A 61 -7.59 9.69 -3.64
N GLU A 62 -8.59 10.48 -4.06
CA GLU A 62 -9.61 11.04 -3.16
C GLU A 62 -9.04 11.79 -1.93
N GLY A 63 -7.95 12.54 -2.13
CA GLY A 63 -7.28 13.30 -1.06
C GLY A 63 -6.30 12.50 -0.21
N ILE A 64 -6.04 11.24 -0.55
CA ILE A 64 -4.98 10.40 0.04
C ILE A 64 -3.85 10.23 -0.99
N ASP A 65 -2.63 10.52 -0.56
CA ASP A 65 -1.43 10.28 -1.35
C ASP A 65 -1.00 8.80 -1.20
N VAL A 66 -1.06 8.04 -2.29
CA VAL A 66 -0.57 6.66 -2.37
C VAL A 66 0.81 6.67 -3.03
N PHE A 67 1.82 6.24 -2.28
CA PHE A 67 3.19 6.10 -2.75
C PHE A 67 3.47 4.62 -3.05
N ILE A 68 3.64 4.28 -4.32
CA ILE A 68 3.89 2.90 -4.77
C ILE A 68 5.37 2.77 -5.13
N SER A 69 6.06 1.80 -4.55
CA SER A 69 7.49 1.59 -4.81
C SER A 69 7.75 1.42 -6.31
N ASN A 70 8.80 2.06 -6.82
CA ASN A 70 9.24 1.91 -8.22
C ASN A 70 9.71 0.48 -8.54
N THR A 71 9.91 -0.36 -7.52
CA THR A 71 10.29 -1.77 -7.66
C THR A 71 9.10 -2.71 -7.85
N LEU A 72 7.86 -2.20 -7.75
CA LEU A 72 6.65 -2.97 -7.94
C LEU A 72 6.18 -2.87 -9.39
N ASP A 73 5.94 -4.01 -10.01
CA ASP A 73 5.23 -4.06 -11.29
C ASP A 73 3.75 -3.79 -11.03
N LEU A 74 3.25 -2.68 -11.60
CA LEU A 74 1.84 -2.31 -11.49
C LEU A 74 1.01 -3.21 -12.40
N PRO A 75 -0.02 -3.90 -11.87
CA PRO A 75 -0.90 -4.71 -12.68
C PRO A 75 -1.79 -3.84 -13.58
N THR A 76 -2.26 -4.42 -14.68
CA THR A 76 -3.22 -3.75 -15.57
C THR A 76 -4.65 -3.76 -15.04
N ASN A 77 -4.93 -4.56 -14.01
CA ASN A 77 -6.20 -4.58 -13.29
C ASN A 77 -6.24 -3.54 -12.15
N ASP A 78 -7.40 -3.42 -11.52
CA ASP A 78 -7.56 -2.60 -10.32
C ASP A 78 -6.68 -3.10 -9.18
N VAL A 79 -5.97 -2.18 -8.53
CA VAL A 79 -5.30 -2.35 -7.25
C VAL A 79 -6.21 -1.73 -6.19
N VAL A 80 -6.68 -2.53 -5.24
CA VAL A 80 -7.64 -2.09 -4.23
C VAL A 80 -6.98 -2.08 -2.86
N ILE A 81 -6.93 -0.90 -2.25
CA ILE A 81 -6.57 -0.68 -0.86
C ILE A 81 -7.85 -0.80 -0.04
N ASP A 82 -7.87 -1.79 0.84
CA ASP A 82 -9.01 -2.08 1.67
C ASP A 82 -8.67 -2.13 3.17
N LEU A 83 -9.71 -2.19 4.00
CA LEU A 83 -9.58 -2.31 5.45
C LEU A 83 -10.25 -3.58 5.96
N ASP A 84 -9.44 -4.51 6.45
CA ASP A 84 -9.96 -5.66 7.17
C ASP A 84 -10.09 -5.37 8.66
N SER A 85 -11.02 -6.10 9.27
CA SER A 85 -11.29 -6.05 10.69
C SER A 85 -11.43 -7.47 11.21
N PHE A 86 -10.48 -7.92 12.00
CA PHE A 86 -10.49 -9.24 12.63
C PHE A 86 -10.24 -9.10 14.13
N LEU A 87 -11.13 -9.65 14.97
CA LEU A 87 -11.08 -9.54 16.43
C LEU A 87 -10.89 -8.09 16.95
N GLY A 88 -11.49 -7.11 16.26
CA GLY A 88 -11.38 -5.68 16.59
C GLY A 88 -10.08 -5.00 16.13
N ILE A 89 -9.12 -5.77 15.62
CA ILE A 89 -7.89 -5.24 15.01
C ILE A 89 -8.20 -4.84 13.57
N LYS A 90 -7.87 -3.60 13.23
CA LYS A 90 -8.06 -3.04 11.88
C LYS A 90 -6.74 -3.03 11.13
N ILE A 91 -6.72 -3.67 9.98
CA ILE A 91 -5.51 -3.85 9.17
C ILE A 91 -5.81 -3.35 7.76
N LEU A 92 -4.95 -2.48 7.25
CA LEU A 92 -5.01 -2.11 5.83
C LEU A 92 -4.45 -3.27 5.03
N ASN A 93 -5.15 -3.65 3.98
CA ASN A 93 -4.68 -4.65 3.03
C ASN A 93 -4.57 -4.03 1.65
N ILE A 94 -3.89 -4.74 0.76
CA ILE A 94 -3.86 -4.40 -0.65
C ILE A 94 -4.07 -5.66 -1.48
N SER A 95 -4.86 -5.52 -2.54
CA SER A 95 -5.17 -6.61 -3.48
C SER A 95 -5.01 -6.13 -4.91
N GLY A 96 -4.94 -7.08 -5.85
CA GLY A 96 -4.80 -6.80 -7.28
C GLY A 96 -3.37 -6.94 -7.80
N PHE A 97 -2.36 -6.94 -6.94
CA PHE A 97 -1.03 -7.42 -7.32
C PHE A 97 -1.10 -8.94 -7.55
N LYS A 98 -0.69 -9.39 -8.73
CA LYS A 98 -0.49 -10.82 -8.96
C LYS A 98 0.72 -11.26 -8.14
N ALA A 99 0.62 -12.39 -7.45
CA ALA A 99 1.82 -13.07 -7.00
C ALA A 99 2.62 -13.41 -8.27
N ASN A 100 3.88 -12.99 -8.33
CA ASN A 100 4.76 -13.48 -9.39
C ASN A 100 4.89 -15.00 -9.19
N GLU A 101 4.48 -15.77 -10.20
CA GLU A 101 4.75 -17.22 -10.30
C GLU A 101 6.26 -17.48 -10.48
#